data_AF-A0AAE1ZEB9-F1
#
_entry.id   AF-A0AAE1ZEB9-F1
#
_cell.length_a   1.000
_cell.length_b   1.000
_cell.length_c   1.000
_cell.angle_alpha   90.00
_cell.angle_beta   90.00
_cell.angle_gamma   90.00
#
_symmetry.space_group_name_H-M   'P 1'
#
loop_
_entity.id
_entity.type
_entity.pdbx_description
1 polymer ?
#
loop_
_entity_poly.entity_id
_entity_poly.type
_entity_poly.pdbx_seq_one_letter_code
_entity_poly.pdbx_strand_id
1 'polypeptide(L)'
;MLATTVTLRSRVQMSEPTAISKFGNSLNTLGRQEILQALSVFGLLNQDNVYLELTNEAVNFAKTENLNFSQLCGLVLIINEMLKELSSSAYDDIQNVLGVLDKMMMSYSIQRPPNCIELYSIADSLKCVEFLVDSLFRHWRLYKFALAPTVRLVPQLIYDRKDYKSEVVDQKPSGTDLLYSILKHALQDQIESEVSN
;
A
#
# COMPACT_ATOMS: atom_id res chain seq x y z
N MET A 1 -22.09 -34.37 -21.62
CA MET A 1 -21.36 -33.88 -20.42
C MET A 1 -21.63 -32.38 -20.33
N LEU A 2 -22.64 -31.99 -19.55
CA LEU A 2 -23.06 -30.59 -19.44
C LEU A 2 -22.23 -29.92 -18.34
N ALA A 3 -21.39 -28.95 -18.73
CA ALA A 3 -20.58 -28.17 -17.81
C ALA A 3 -21.47 -27.18 -17.06
N THR A 4 -21.66 -27.40 -15.76
CA THR A 4 -22.36 -26.49 -14.86
C THR A 4 -21.39 -25.39 -14.43
N THR A 5 -21.49 -24.20 -15.01
CA THR A 5 -20.79 -23.00 -14.51
C THR A 5 -21.52 -22.48 -13.28
N VAL A 6 -20.90 -22.64 -12.11
CA VAL A 6 -21.38 -22.08 -10.85
C VAL A 6 -20.95 -20.61 -10.78
N THR A 7 -21.86 -19.71 -11.15
CA THR A 7 -21.67 -18.27 -10.95
C THR A 7 -21.94 -17.94 -9.49
N LEU A 8 -20.89 -17.79 -8.67
CA LEU A 8 -21.00 -17.28 -7.30
C LEU A 8 -21.35 -15.80 -7.34
N ARG A 9 -22.64 -15.50 -7.51
CA ARG A 9 -23.21 -14.16 -7.33
C ARG A 9 -23.29 -13.92 -5.82
N SER A 10 -22.26 -13.29 -5.25
CA SER A 10 -22.33 -12.68 -3.93
C SER A 10 -23.49 -11.69 -3.93
N ARG A 11 -24.63 -12.13 -3.38
CA ARG A 11 -25.85 -11.34 -3.26
C ARG A 11 -25.75 -10.60 -1.94
N VAL A 12 -25.06 -9.45 -1.94
CA VAL A 12 -25.30 -8.44 -0.90
C VAL A 12 -26.78 -8.11 -0.99
N GLN A 13 -27.54 -8.46 0.05
CA GLN A 13 -28.95 -8.11 0.13
C GLN A 13 -29.03 -6.58 0.16
N MET A 14 -29.38 -5.99 -0.98
CA MET A 14 -29.65 -4.55 -1.09
C MET A 14 -30.98 -4.30 -0.36
N SER A 15 -30.90 -3.92 0.91
CA SER A 15 -32.03 -3.32 1.61
C SER A 15 -32.42 -2.01 0.91
N GLU A 16 -33.69 -1.62 1.09
CA GLU A 16 -34.39 -0.46 0.54
C GLU A 16 -33.53 0.77 0.23
N PRO A 17 -33.89 1.58 -0.80
CA PRO A 17 -33.14 2.78 -1.17
C PRO A 17 -33.06 3.71 0.04
N THR A 18 -31.87 3.78 0.63
CA THR A 18 -31.57 4.60 1.80
C THR A 18 -31.93 6.04 1.46
N ALA A 19 -32.92 6.59 2.18
CA ALA A 19 -33.42 7.93 1.92
C ALA A 19 -32.26 8.93 1.87
N ILE A 20 -32.08 9.58 0.72
CA ILE A 20 -30.98 10.52 0.41
C ILE A 20 -30.91 11.64 1.47
N SER A 21 -32.03 11.93 2.14
CA SER A 21 -32.13 12.89 3.25
C SER A 21 -31.29 12.55 4.49
N LYS A 22 -30.89 11.29 4.69
CA LYS A 22 -30.05 10.90 5.84
C LYS A 22 -28.57 11.30 5.69
N PHE A 23 -28.10 11.55 4.46
CA PHE A 23 -26.69 11.86 4.18
C PHE A 23 -26.32 13.33 4.39
N GLY A 24 -27.29 14.18 4.77
CA GLY A 24 -27.03 15.55 5.21
C GLY A 24 -26.44 15.64 6.63
N ASN A 25 -26.38 14.52 7.38
CA ASN A 25 -25.87 14.48 8.74
C ASN A 25 -24.41 13.98 8.80
N SER A 26 -23.71 14.38 9.86
CA SER A 26 -22.32 14.00 10.17
C SER A 26 -22.06 12.50 9.95
N LEU A 27 -20.99 12.19 9.20
CA LEU A 27 -20.56 10.83 8.84
C LEU A 27 -20.36 9.89 10.05
N ASN A 28 -20.22 10.45 11.26
CA ASN A 28 -20.04 9.70 12.50
C ASN A 28 -21.30 8.94 12.94
N THR A 29 -22.49 9.42 12.57
CA THR A 29 -23.73 8.75 12.96
C THR A 29 -24.06 7.55 12.07
N LEU A 30 -23.37 7.41 10.93
CA LEU A 30 -23.67 6.41 9.92
C LEU A 30 -22.75 5.18 10.05
N GLY A 31 -23.36 3.99 10.02
CA GLY A 31 -22.64 2.72 10.08
C GLY A 31 -21.71 2.55 8.87
N ARG A 32 -20.57 1.87 9.04
CA ARG A 32 -19.63 1.61 7.93
C ARG A 32 -20.32 0.88 6.77
N GLN A 33 -21.19 -0.08 7.07
CA GLN A 33 -21.94 -0.84 6.06
C GLN A 33 -22.90 0.05 5.28
N GLU A 34 -23.57 1.00 5.94
CA GLU A 34 -24.49 1.94 5.31
C GLU A 34 -23.75 2.91 4.38
N ILE A 35 -22.56 3.36 4.79
CA ILE A 35 -21.68 4.20 3.94
C ILE A 35 -21.26 3.43 2.68
N LEU A 36 -20.80 2.19 2.83
CA LEU A 36 -20.38 1.37 1.69
C LEU A 36 -21.58 1.04 0.77
N GLN A 37 -22.76 0.77 1.33
CA GLN A 37 -23.97 0.59 0.54
C GLN A 37 -24.34 1.86 -0.22
N ALA A 38 -24.22 3.04 0.40
CA ALA A 38 -24.45 4.31 -0.27
C ALA A 38 -23.48 4.50 -1.44
N LEU A 39 -22.18 4.32 -1.22
CA LEU A 39 -21.15 4.43 -2.26
C LEU A 39 -21.39 3.43 -3.41
N SER A 40 -21.91 2.23 -3.10
CA SER A 40 -22.34 1.25 -4.09
C SER A 40 -23.48 1.78 -4.96
N VAL A 41 -24.51 2.38 -4.34
CA VAL A 41 -25.66 2.98 -5.05
C VAL A 41 -25.22 4.12 -5.97
N PHE A 42 -24.22 4.91 -5.54
CA PHE A 42 -23.63 5.97 -6.37
C PHE A 42 -22.70 5.46 -7.48
N GLY A 43 -22.45 4.13 -7.56
CA GLY A 43 -21.57 3.54 -8.56
C GLY A 43 -20.09 3.87 -8.35
N LEU A 44 -19.70 4.27 -7.14
CA LEU A 44 -18.33 4.66 -6.80
C LEU A 44 -17.48 3.47 -6.32
N LEU A 45 -18.09 2.31 -6.05
CA LEU A 45 -17.35 1.11 -5.65
C LEU A 45 -16.98 0.26 -6.86
N ASN A 46 -15.68 0.09 -7.07
CA ASN A 46 -15.13 -0.91 -7.97
C ASN A 46 -14.96 -2.26 -7.25
N GLN A 47 -15.08 -3.37 -7.99
CA GLN A 47 -14.98 -4.73 -7.44
C GLN A 47 -13.53 -5.18 -7.18
N ASP A 48 -12.56 -4.43 -7.69
CA ASP A 48 -11.15 -4.75 -7.55
C ASP A 48 -10.68 -4.47 -6.11
N ASN A 49 -9.92 -5.41 -5.54
CA ASN A 49 -9.47 -5.35 -4.15
C ASN A 49 -8.71 -4.05 -3.81
N VAL A 50 -7.91 -3.54 -4.76
CA VAL A 50 -7.13 -2.30 -4.61
C VAL A 50 -8.04 -1.10 -4.37
N TYR A 51 -9.11 -0.98 -5.17
CA TYR A 51 -10.05 0.13 -5.05
C TYR A 51 -10.84 0.04 -3.73
N LEU A 52 -11.23 -1.16 -3.32
CA LEU A 52 -11.93 -1.38 -2.06
C LEU A 52 -11.07 -1.04 -0.85
N GLU A 53 -9.78 -1.38 -0.88
CA GLU A 53 -8.83 -1.07 0.18
C GLU A 53 -8.69 0.45 0.37
N LEU A 54 -8.39 1.17 -0.71
CA LEU A 54 -8.27 2.64 -0.69
C LEU A 54 -9.59 3.33 -0.33
N THR A 55 -10.73 2.80 -0.78
CA THR A 55 -12.04 3.34 -0.39
C THR A 55 -12.31 3.14 1.10
N ASN A 56 -11.93 2.00 1.67
CA ASN A 56 -12.09 1.75 3.10
C ASN A 56 -11.17 2.65 3.94
N GLU A 57 -9.95 2.90 3.46
CA GLU A 57 -9.03 3.86 4.08
C GLU A 57 -9.61 5.29 4.04
N ALA A 58 -10.14 5.70 2.89
CA ALA A 58 -10.82 6.99 2.73
C ALA A 58 -12.03 7.16 3.65
N VAL A 59 -12.83 6.10 3.86
CA VAL A 59 -13.95 6.11 4.81
C VAL A 59 -13.46 6.30 6.24
N ASN A 60 -12.34 5.68 6.62
CA ASN A 60 -11.75 5.87 7.94
C ASN A 60 -11.25 7.31 8.12
N PHE A 61 -10.54 7.84 7.13
CA PHE A 61 -10.08 9.23 7.10
C PHE A 61 -11.24 10.23 7.20
N ALA A 62 -12.31 10.02 6.43
CA ALA A 62 -13.48 10.89 6.49
C ALA A 62 -14.17 10.89 7.86
N LYS A 63 -14.09 9.78 8.61
CA LYS A 63 -14.59 9.72 9.99
C LYS A 63 -13.66 10.41 10.97
N THR A 64 -12.35 10.30 10.83
CA THR A 64 -11.39 10.98 11.73
C THR A 64 -11.44 12.50 11.56
N GLU A 65 -11.57 12.97 10.32
CA GLU A 65 -11.63 14.41 10.00
C GLU A 65 -13.05 15.00 10.03
N ASN A 66 -14.07 14.20 10.38
CA ASN A 66 -15.48 14.62 10.43
C ASN A 66 -16.00 15.22 9.10
N LEU A 67 -15.56 14.68 7.97
CA LEU A 67 -15.99 15.15 6.65
C LEU A 67 -17.49 14.92 6.44
N ASN A 68 -18.07 15.66 5.49
CA ASN A 68 -19.44 15.45 5.03
C ASN A 68 -19.53 14.30 4.02
N PHE A 69 -20.70 13.69 3.89
CA PHE A 69 -20.88 12.59 2.94
C PHE A 69 -20.58 13.02 1.49
N SER A 70 -20.94 14.24 1.12
CA SER A 70 -20.62 14.80 -0.20
C SER A 70 -19.12 14.94 -0.43
N GLN A 71 -18.36 15.32 0.61
CA GLN A 71 -16.89 15.36 0.57
C GLN A 71 -16.31 13.95 0.43
N LEU A 72 -16.80 12.97 1.20
CA LEU A 72 -16.37 11.58 1.03
C LEU A 72 -16.61 11.07 -0.40
N CYS A 73 -17.78 11.33 -0.98
CA CYS A 73 -18.05 10.96 -2.37
C CYS A 73 -17.07 11.61 -3.35
N GLY A 74 -16.75 12.89 -3.15
CA GLY A 74 -15.74 13.59 -3.95
C GLY A 74 -14.36 12.95 -3.81
N LEU A 75 -13.95 12.58 -2.59
CA LEU A 75 -12.66 11.97 -2.31
C LEU A 75 -12.54 10.59 -2.98
N VAL A 76 -13.56 9.75 -2.86
CA VAL A 76 -13.60 8.43 -3.51
C VAL A 76 -13.58 8.56 -5.03
N LEU A 77 -14.26 9.57 -5.59
CA LEU A 77 -14.22 9.83 -7.03
C LEU A 77 -12.80 10.21 -7.50
N ILE A 78 -12.09 11.06 -6.75
CA ILE A 78 -10.69 11.43 -7.04
C ILE A 78 -9.81 10.19 -7.02
N ILE A 79 -9.93 9.33 -5.99
CA ILE A 79 -9.17 8.07 -5.89
C ILE A 79 -9.43 7.18 -7.11
N ASN A 80 -10.69 7.02 -7.50
CA ASN A 80 -11.06 6.17 -8.63
C ASN A 80 -10.44 6.66 -9.94
N GLU A 81 -10.48 7.97 -10.20
CA GLU A 81 -9.88 8.54 -11.41
C GLU A 81 -8.35 8.46 -11.39
N MET A 82 -7.71 8.65 -10.22
CA MET A 82 -6.26 8.45 -10.10
C MET A 82 -5.85 6.99 -10.33
N LEU A 83 -6.57 6.02 -9.77
CA LEU A 83 -6.29 4.60 -9.98
C LEU A 83 -6.53 4.18 -11.44
N LYS A 84 -7.55 4.75 -12.08
CA LYS A 84 -7.83 4.56 -13.50
C LYS A 84 -6.70 5.10 -14.37
N GLU A 85 -6.21 6.31 -14.10
CA GLU A 85 -5.04 6.87 -14.79
C GLU A 85 -3.80 5.98 -14.60
N LEU A 86 -3.57 5.53 -13.36
CA LEU A 86 -2.46 4.64 -13.01
C LEU A 86 -2.53 3.29 -13.76
N SER A 87 -3.74 2.77 -14.00
CA SER A 87 -3.98 1.55 -14.77
C SER A 87 -3.81 1.73 -16.28
N SER A 88 -4.07 2.93 -16.79
CA SER A 88 -4.09 3.19 -18.23
C SER A 88 -2.69 3.20 -18.85
N SER A 89 -1.66 3.56 -18.09
CA SER A 89 -0.29 3.62 -18.60
C SER A 89 0.71 2.80 -17.78
N ALA A 90 1.30 1.81 -18.44
CA ALA A 90 2.36 0.97 -17.90
C ALA A 90 3.66 1.74 -17.65
N TYR A 91 3.91 2.85 -18.36
CA TYR A 91 5.19 3.56 -18.36
C TYR A 91 5.10 5.00 -17.84
N ASP A 92 3.92 5.48 -17.47
CA ASP A 92 3.76 6.88 -17.08
C ASP A 92 4.51 7.24 -15.81
N ASP A 93 4.99 8.48 -15.83
CA ASP A 93 5.58 9.19 -14.71
C ASP A 93 4.49 9.56 -13.71
N ILE A 94 4.83 9.51 -12.42
CA ILE A 94 3.94 9.85 -11.30
C ILE A 94 3.37 11.28 -11.48
N GLN A 95 4.14 12.14 -12.15
CA GLN A 95 3.78 13.52 -12.45
C GLN A 95 2.44 13.65 -13.17
N ASN A 96 2.06 12.70 -14.03
CA ASN A 96 0.77 12.74 -14.72
C ASN A 96 -0.39 12.53 -13.72
N VAL A 97 -0.25 11.55 -12.82
CA VAL A 97 -1.26 11.26 -11.78
C VAL A 97 -1.36 12.42 -10.78
N LEU A 98 -0.22 13.04 -10.43
CA LEU A 98 -0.21 14.26 -9.62
C LEU A 98 -0.91 15.42 -10.31
N GLY A 99 -0.70 15.60 -11.63
CA GLY A 99 -1.41 16.61 -12.40
C GLY A 99 -2.93 16.41 -12.43
N VAL A 100 -3.40 15.15 -12.45
CA VAL A 100 -4.83 14.82 -12.32
C VAL A 100 -5.34 15.18 -10.93
N LEU A 101 -4.60 14.83 -9.87
CA LEU A 101 -4.94 15.17 -8.49
C LEU A 101 -5.07 16.69 -8.31
N ASP A 102 -4.07 17.45 -8.73
CA ASP A 102 -4.03 18.91 -8.59
C ASP A 102 -5.23 19.55 -9.31
N LYS A 103 -5.49 19.13 -10.55
CA LYS A 103 -6.61 19.63 -11.34
C LYS A 103 -7.95 19.34 -10.67
N MET A 104 -8.12 18.13 -10.13
CA MET A 104 -9.36 17.73 -9.45
C MET A 104 -9.54 18.48 -8.14
N MET A 105 -8.52 18.51 -7.28
CA MET A 105 -8.59 19.22 -5.99
C MET A 105 -8.85 20.71 -6.17
N MET A 106 -8.18 21.36 -7.13
CA MET A 106 -8.48 22.75 -7.48
C MET A 106 -9.93 22.92 -7.94
N SER A 107 -10.47 21.98 -8.73
CA SER A 107 -11.85 22.07 -9.21
C SER A 107 -12.90 21.92 -8.10
N TYR A 108 -12.62 21.14 -7.06
CA TYR A 108 -13.54 20.91 -5.94
C TYR A 108 -13.40 21.93 -4.80
N SER A 109 -12.25 22.62 -4.70
CA SER A 109 -12.00 23.65 -3.68
C SER A 109 -12.30 25.08 -4.14
N ILE A 110 -12.38 25.34 -5.46
CA ILE A 110 -12.67 26.68 -5.98
C ILE A 110 -14.18 26.84 -6.23
N GLN A 111 -14.76 27.90 -5.68
CA GLN A 111 -16.13 28.32 -6.01
C GLN A 111 -16.19 28.84 -7.46
N ARG A 112 -16.94 28.16 -8.34
CA ARG A 112 -17.19 28.61 -9.72
C ARG A 112 -18.64 29.09 -9.89
N PRO A 113 -18.88 30.30 -10.44
CA PRO A 113 -20.24 30.74 -10.79
C PRO A 113 -20.88 29.85 -11.87
N PRO A 114 -22.23 29.75 -11.98
CA PRO A 114 -23.24 30.47 -11.21
C PRO A 114 -23.76 29.73 -9.96
N ASN A 115 -23.55 28.41 -9.81
CA ASN A 115 -24.16 27.61 -8.73
C ASN A 115 -23.24 26.52 -8.12
N CYS A 116 -21.91 26.56 -8.29
CA CYS A 116 -21.04 25.54 -7.68
C CYS A 116 -20.76 25.89 -6.21
N ILE A 117 -21.16 24.99 -5.31
CA ILE A 117 -20.82 25.04 -3.89
C ILE A 117 -19.39 24.51 -3.75
N GLU A 118 -18.54 25.23 -3.03
CA GLU A 118 -17.20 24.76 -2.63
C GLU A 118 -17.36 23.45 -1.83
N LEU A 119 -16.82 22.35 -2.34
CA LEU A 119 -16.94 21.05 -1.69
C LEU A 119 -15.94 20.93 -0.53
N TYR A 120 -14.74 21.48 -0.72
CA TYR A 120 -13.66 21.47 0.28
C TYR A 120 -13.19 22.89 0.56
N SER A 121 -13.08 23.23 1.84
CA SER A 121 -12.26 24.35 2.25
C SER A 121 -10.81 24.13 1.87
N ILE A 122 -10.03 25.19 1.70
CA ILE A 122 -8.57 25.13 1.45
C ILE A 122 -7.86 24.29 2.54
N ALA A 123 -8.30 24.38 3.80
CA ALA A 123 -7.72 23.58 4.88
C ALA A 123 -8.03 22.08 4.73
N ASP A 124 -9.26 21.74 4.35
CA ASP A 124 -9.69 20.35 4.16
C ASP A 124 -9.05 19.73 2.92
N SER A 125 -8.88 20.51 1.84
CA SER A 125 -8.23 20.03 0.63
C SER A 125 -6.76 19.70 0.85
N LEU A 126 -6.04 20.47 1.66
CA LEU A 126 -4.66 20.15 2.06
C LEU A 126 -4.59 18.82 2.82
N LYS A 127 -5.47 18.60 3.81
CA LYS A 127 -5.54 17.33 4.55
C LYS A 127 -5.85 16.16 3.65
N CYS A 128 -6.77 16.33 2.69
CA CYS A 128 -7.08 15.29 1.72
C CYS A 128 -5.88 14.96 0.83
N VAL A 129 -5.09 15.97 0.42
CA VAL A 129 -3.86 15.75 -0.36
C VAL A 129 -2.82 15.01 0.48
N GLU A 130 -2.60 15.42 1.73
CA GLU A 130 -1.69 14.72 2.66
C GLU A 130 -2.10 13.25 2.83
N PHE A 131 -3.39 13.00 3.06
CA PHE A 131 -3.95 11.65 3.14
C PHE A 131 -3.66 10.82 1.87
N LEU A 132 -3.88 11.40 0.68
CA LEU A 132 -3.63 10.70 -0.59
C LEU A 132 -2.14 10.44 -0.82
N VAL A 133 -1.27 11.34 -0.36
CA VAL A 133 0.19 11.14 -0.42
C VAL A 133 0.59 9.96 0.46
N ASP A 134 0.08 9.90 1.70
CA ASP A 134 0.42 8.88 2.68
C ASP A 134 -0.16 7.49 2.35
N SER A 135 -1.36 7.44 1.79
CA SER A 135 -2.07 6.19 1.44
C SER A 135 -1.66 5.69 0.05
N LEU A 136 -2.05 6.45 -0.98
CA LEU A 136 -1.89 6.09 -2.39
C LEU A 136 -0.45 6.27 -2.86
N PHE A 137 0.11 7.48 -2.75
CA PHE A 137 1.42 7.77 -3.36
C PHE A 137 2.57 7.07 -2.64
N ARG A 138 2.45 6.76 -1.35
CA ARG A 138 3.45 5.95 -0.64
C ARG A 138 3.63 4.56 -1.27
N HIS A 139 2.56 3.97 -1.78
CA HIS A 139 2.53 2.61 -2.32
C HIS A 139 2.22 2.56 -3.83
N TRP A 140 2.36 3.69 -4.54
CA TRP A 140 1.93 3.84 -5.94
C TRP A 140 2.52 2.78 -6.88
N ARG A 141 3.78 2.36 -6.67
CA ARG A 141 4.42 1.30 -7.46
C ARG A 141 3.64 0.00 -7.33
N LEU A 142 3.30 -0.41 -6.10
CA LEU A 142 2.54 -1.64 -5.85
C LEU A 142 1.18 -1.59 -6.51
N TYR A 143 0.45 -0.47 -6.39
CA TYR A 143 -0.84 -0.29 -7.04
C TYR A 143 -0.73 -0.35 -8.57
N LYS A 144 0.31 0.25 -9.14
CA LYS A 144 0.58 0.20 -10.58
C LYS A 144 0.72 -1.26 -11.07
N PHE A 145 1.45 -2.10 -10.33
CA PHE A 145 1.60 -3.52 -10.69
C PHE A 145 0.34 -4.34 -10.45
N ALA A 146 -0.41 -4.05 -9.39
CA ALA A 146 -1.66 -4.75 -9.12
C ALA A 146 -2.74 -4.46 -10.19
N LEU A 147 -2.74 -3.25 -10.75
CA LEU A 147 -3.70 -2.81 -11.75
C LEU A 147 -3.28 -3.11 -13.20
N ALA A 148 -1.98 -3.22 -13.47
CA ALA A 148 -1.44 -3.53 -14.80
C ALA A 148 -0.89 -4.97 -14.87
N PRO A 149 -1.72 -5.99 -15.14
CA PRO A 149 -1.31 -7.39 -15.13
C PRO A 149 -0.29 -7.76 -16.23
N THR A 150 -0.10 -6.88 -17.22
CA THR A 150 0.86 -7.07 -18.32
C THR A 150 2.29 -6.70 -17.96
N VAL A 151 2.53 -6.00 -16.85
CA VAL A 151 3.87 -5.55 -16.44
C VAL A 151 4.43 -6.48 -15.38
N ARG A 152 5.50 -7.22 -15.70
CA ARG A 152 6.23 -8.04 -14.71
C ARG A 152 7.21 -7.16 -13.93
N LEU A 153 7.02 -7.06 -12.62
CA LEU A 153 8.00 -6.47 -11.71
C LEU A 153 9.16 -7.46 -11.58
N VAL A 154 10.34 -7.10 -12.10
CA VAL A 154 11.59 -7.82 -11.80
C VAL A 154 12.31 -7.02 -10.73
N PRO A 155 12.21 -7.39 -9.43
CA PRO A 155 12.90 -6.68 -8.38
C PRO A 155 14.41 -6.85 -8.57
N GLN A 156 15.12 -5.75 -8.78
CA GLN A 156 16.58 -5.75 -8.76
C GLN A 156 17.04 -5.52 -7.32
N LEU A 157 17.42 -6.60 -6.64
CA LEU A 157 18.04 -6.54 -5.32
C LEU A 157 19.50 -6.12 -5.51
N ILE A 158 19.76 -4.84 -5.30
CA ILE A 158 21.13 -4.32 -5.24
C ILE A 158 21.61 -4.54 -3.80
N TYR A 159 22.38 -5.61 -3.60
CA TYR A 159 23.06 -5.82 -2.33
C TYR A 159 24.30 -4.92 -2.30
N ASP A 160 24.29 -3.95 -1.39
CA ASP A 160 25.52 -3.27 -1.00
C ASP A 160 26.38 -4.31 -0.28
N ARG A 161 27.41 -4.83 -0.96
CA ARG A 161 28.41 -5.70 -0.35
C ARG A 161 29.26 -4.83 0.57
N LYS A 162 28.70 -4.46 1.72
CA LYS A 162 29.52 -4.02 2.83
C LYS A 162 30.32 -5.24 3.24
N ASP A 163 31.60 -5.24 2.90
CA ASP A 163 32.55 -6.23 3.37
C ASP A 163 32.67 -6.09 4.89
N TYR A 164 31.76 -6.71 5.62
CA TYR A 164 31.94 -6.96 7.03
C TYR A 164 33.15 -7.88 7.11
N LYS A 165 34.33 -7.31 7.40
CA LYS A 165 35.48 -8.09 7.82
C LYS A 165 34.98 -8.91 9.00
N SER A 166 34.86 -10.21 8.81
CA SER A 166 34.54 -11.15 9.87
C SER A 166 35.64 -10.95 10.90
N GLU A 167 35.32 -10.34 12.04
CA GLU A 167 36.20 -10.44 13.20
C GLU A 167 36.34 -11.93 13.45
N VAL A 168 37.58 -12.42 13.37
CA VAL A 168 37.92 -13.77 13.78
C VAL A 168 37.55 -13.84 15.26
N VAL A 169 36.39 -14.40 15.55
CA VAL A 169 36.02 -14.75 16.91
C VAL A 169 37.07 -15.75 17.36
N ASP A 170 37.93 -15.34 18.30
CA ASP A 170 38.88 -16.22 18.99
C ASP A 170 38.06 -17.35 19.65
N GLN A 171 37.86 -18.44 18.92
CA GLN A 171 37.31 -19.65 19.48
C GLN A 171 38.39 -20.18 20.44
N LYS A 172 38.06 -20.18 21.73
CA LYS A 172 38.89 -20.81 22.76
C LYS A 172 39.24 -22.23 22.27
N PRO A 173 40.54 -22.59 22.19
CA PRO A 173 40.95 -23.81 21.50
C PRO A 173 40.26 -25.01 22.13
N SER A 174 39.66 -25.84 21.29
CA SER A 174 39.01 -27.07 21.70
C SER A 174 40.06 -28.00 22.32
N GLY A 175 39.68 -28.83 23.29
CA GLY A 175 40.59 -29.77 23.95
C GLY A 175 41.33 -30.71 22.97
N THR A 176 40.78 -30.90 21.77
CA THR A 176 41.41 -31.64 20.67
C THR A 176 42.63 -30.93 20.08
N ASP A 177 42.64 -29.60 20.06
CA ASP A 177 43.74 -28.79 19.50
C ASP A 177 44.94 -28.77 20.45
N LEU A 178 44.67 -28.87 21.75
CA LEU A 178 45.70 -29.08 22.78
C LEU A 178 46.34 -30.47 22.66
N LEU A 179 45.54 -31.53 22.45
CA LEU A 179 46.09 -32.87 22.23
C LEU A 179 46.95 -32.93 20.97
N TYR A 180 46.54 -32.27 19.89
CA TYR A 180 47.30 -32.24 18.64
C TYR A 180 48.64 -31.51 18.80
N SER A 181 48.66 -30.38 19.52
CA SER A 181 49.90 -29.64 19.80
C SER A 181 50.84 -30.40 20.74
N ILE A 182 50.31 -31.05 21.78
CA ILE A 182 51.11 -31.88 22.69
C ILE A 182 51.73 -33.06 21.95
N LEU A 183 50.95 -33.78 21.13
CA LEU A 183 51.46 -34.91 20.34
C LEU A 183 52.52 -34.45 19.35
N LYS A 184 52.34 -33.29 18.72
CA LYS A 184 53.33 -32.72 17.79
C LYS A 184 54.66 -32.41 18.48
N HIS A 185 54.64 -31.86 19.69
CA HIS A 185 55.86 -31.60 20.46
C HIS A 185 56.54 -32.89 20.90
N ALA A 186 55.80 -33.87 21.41
CA ALA A 186 56.37 -35.15 21.82
C ALA A 186 57.04 -35.90 20.65
N LEU A 187 56.48 -35.79 19.44
CA LEU A 187 57.05 -36.39 18.23
C LEU A 187 58.33 -35.65 17.79
N GLN A 188 58.37 -34.32 17.96
CA GLN A 188 59.55 -33.51 17.67
C GLN A 188 60.71 -33.84 18.62
N ASP A 189 60.44 -34.03 19.91
CA ASP A 189 61.44 -34.42 20.91
C ASP A 189 62.01 -35.83 20.63
N GLN A 190 61.17 -36.75 20.13
CA GLN A 190 61.63 -38.08 19.71
C GLN A 190 62.59 -37.99 18.51
N ILE A 191 62.24 -37.20 17.50
CA ILE A 191 63.08 -36.99 16.32
C ILE A 191 64.41 -36.35 16.71
N GLU A 192 64.42 -35.39 17.64
CA GLU A 192 65.65 -34.73 18.10
C GLU A 192 66.54 -35.67 18.94
N SER A 193 65.94 -36.60 19.69
CA SER A 193 66.68 -37.63 20.44
C SER A 193 67.33 -38.70 19.55
N GLU A 194 66.72 -39.01 18.39
CA GLU A 194 67.28 -39.96 17.41
C GLU A 194 68.38 -39.35 16.53
N VAL A 195 68.41 -38.01 16.39
CA VAL A 195 69.43 -37.30 15.59
C VAL A 195 70.70 -37.01 16.40
N SER A 196 70.68 -37.13 17.73
CA SER A 196 71.83 -36.85 18.61
C SER A 196 72.58 -38.10 19.12
N ASN A 197 72.24 -39.30 18.65
CA ASN A 197 73.00 -40.55 18.85
C ASN A 197 73.66 -41.01 17.55
#